data_AF-A0A346AF96-F1
#
_entry.id   AF-A0A346AF96-F1
#
_cell.length_a   1.000
_cell.length_b   1.000
_cell.length_c   1.000
_cell.angle_alpha   90.00
_cell.angle_beta   90.00
_cell.angle_gamma   90.00
#
_symmetry.space_group_name_H-M   'P 1'
#
loop_
_entity.id
_entity.type
_entity.pdbx_description
1 polymer ?
#
loop_
_entity_poly.entity_id
_entity_poly.type
_entity_poly.pdbx_seq_one_letter_code
_entity_poly.pdbx_strand_id
1 'polypeptide(L)'
;MSSIQVEGSAGTAELKCTFGFSPNREPESVLTVTREGASTRLPLPVEPIGVEYTRQLDGLAAMLADPDNRGRAVAEARPIVRMIENFYASARSARARRAVPAYQ
;
A
#
# COMPACT_ATOMS: atom_id res chain seq x y z
N MET A 1 4.47 -7.06 9.88
CA MET A 1 5.19 -7.14 8.60
C MET A 1 4.21 -6.92 7.47
N SER A 2 4.47 -5.94 6.60
CA SER A 2 3.64 -5.67 5.42
C SER A 2 4.37 -6.15 4.18
N SER A 3 3.69 -6.90 3.33
CA SER A 3 4.19 -7.30 2.01
C SER A 3 3.19 -6.93 0.93
N ILE A 4 3.72 -6.63 -0.26
CA ILE A 4 2.95 -6.42 -1.48
C ILE A 4 3.41 -7.47 -2.47
N GLN A 5 2.48 -8.27 -2.98
CA GLN A 5 2.75 -9.24 -4.03
C GLN A 5 1.95 -8.86 -5.28
N VAL A 6 2.64 -8.83 -6.42
CA VAL A 6 2.04 -8.62 -7.73
C VAL A 6 2.27 -9.88 -8.54
N GLU A 7 1.18 -10.46 -9.04
CA GLU A 7 1.20 -11.66 -9.87
C GLU A 7 0.86 -11.29 -11.31
N GLY A 8 1.65 -11.81 -12.24
CA GLY A 8 1.42 -11.66 -13.68
C GLY A 8 1.67 -12.98 -14.41
N SER A 9 1.33 -13.02 -15.69
CA SER A 9 1.46 -14.21 -16.52
C SER A 9 2.91 -14.73 -16.63
N ALA A 10 3.90 -13.86 -16.45
CA ALA A 10 5.32 -14.19 -16.55
C ALA A 10 5.99 -14.47 -15.20
N GLY A 11 5.26 -14.41 -14.07
CA GLY A 11 5.82 -14.62 -12.74
C GLY A 11 5.26 -13.68 -11.67
N THR A 12 5.95 -13.63 -10.54
CA THR A 12 5.51 -12.86 -9.36
C THR A 12 6.61 -11.92 -8.87
N ALA A 13 6.21 -10.78 -8.31
CA ALA A 13 7.08 -9.84 -7.62
C ALA A 13 6.55 -9.62 -6.20
N GLU A 14 7.39 -9.87 -5.19
CA GLU A 14 7.10 -9.63 -3.79
C GLU A 14 8.00 -8.51 -3.26
N LEU A 15 7.40 -7.46 -2.71
CA LEU A 15 8.07 -6.43 -1.95
C LEU A 15 7.74 -6.59 -0.47
N LYS A 16 8.75 -6.86 0.36
CA LYS A 16 8.67 -6.73 1.81
C LYS A 16 8.96 -5.28 2.16
N CYS A 17 7.96 -4.61 2.71
CA CYS A 17 7.97 -3.17 2.88
C CYS A 17 8.49 -2.77 4.27
N THR A 18 9.20 -1.65 4.31
CA THR A 18 9.41 -0.90 5.55
C THR A 18 8.23 0.03 5.78
N PHE A 19 7.65 0.04 6.98
CA PHE A 19 6.52 0.92 7.30
C PHE A 19 6.99 2.09 8.17
N GLY A 20 7.51 3.14 7.54
CA GLY A 20 7.96 4.39 8.18
C GLY A 20 8.62 4.19 9.55
N PHE A 21 8.10 4.90 10.55
CA PHE A 21 8.53 4.82 11.96
C PHE A 21 7.85 3.72 12.79
N SER A 22 7.21 2.74 12.16
CA SER A 22 6.58 1.65 12.92
C SER A 22 7.61 0.85 13.71
N PRO A 23 7.31 0.49 14.97
CA PRO A 23 8.17 -0.41 15.74
C PRO A 23 8.23 -1.82 15.15
N ASN A 24 7.29 -2.17 14.26
CA ASN A 24 7.23 -3.46 13.56
C ASN A 24 7.78 -3.37 12.11
N ARG A 25 8.65 -2.39 11.83
CA ARG A 25 9.27 -2.24 10.51
C ARG A 25 10.30 -3.34 10.26
N GLU A 26 10.38 -3.79 9.02
CA GLU A 26 11.56 -4.49 8.55
C GLU A 26 12.77 -3.55 8.56
N PRO A 27 14.00 -4.07 8.76
CA PRO A 27 15.20 -3.24 8.76
C PRO A 27 15.42 -2.57 7.40
N GLU A 28 15.12 -3.28 6.32
CA GLU A 28 15.28 -2.86 4.93
C GLU A 28 14.11 -3.35 4.05
N SER A 29 13.89 -2.68 2.93
CA SER A 29 12.96 -3.17 1.91
C SER A 29 13.62 -4.26 1.08
N VAL A 30 12.88 -5.34 0.78
CA VAL A 30 13.39 -6.47 0.00
C VAL A 30 12.45 -6.76 -1.16
N LEU A 31 12.93 -6.60 -2.39
CA LEU A 31 12.22 -6.98 -3.61
C LEU A 31 12.73 -8.33 -4.12
N THR A 32 11.82 -9.30 -4.23
CA THR A 32 12.09 -10.62 -4.81
C THR A 32 11.21 -10.79 -6.05
N VAL A 33 11.81 -11.24 -7.16
CA VAL A 33 11.08 -11.57 -8.38
C VAL A 33 11.25 -13.06 -8.67
N THR A 34 10.15 -13.76 -8.88
CA THR A 34 10.12 -15.17 -9.25
C THR A 34 9.62 -15.32 -10.68
N ARG A 35 10.42 -15.96 -11.55
CA ARG A 35 10.06 -16.29 -12.94
C ARG A 35 10.57 -17.67 -13.27
N GLU A 36 9.78 -18.46 -14.00
CA GLU A 36 10.16 -19.81 -14.44
C GLU A 36 10.66 -20.70 -13.28
N GLY A 37 10.09 -20.51 -12.08
CA GLY A 37 10.49 -21.23 -10.86
C GLY A 37 11.75 -20.72 -10.17
N ALA A 38 12.45 -19.72 -10.74
CA ALA A 38 13.65 -19.12 -10.16
C ALA A 38 13.34 -17.78 -9.48
N SER A 39 13.76 -17.61 -8.23
CA SER A 39 13.62 -16.37 -7.47
C SER A 39 14.93 -15.60 -7.41
N THR A 40 14.88 -14.31 -7.73
CA THR A 40 16.03 -13.40 -7.66
C THR A 40 15.69 -12.21 -6.77
N ARG A 41 16.58 -11.89 -5.83
CA ARG A 41 16.50 -10.65 -5.06
C ARG A 41 17.02 -9.50 -5.91
N LEU A 42 16.20 -8.47 -6.10
CA LEU A 42 16.61 -7.25 -6.77
C LEU A 42 17.13 -6.24 -5.74
N PRO A 43 18.28 -5.60 -6.01
CA PRO A 43 18.81 -4.59 -5.11
C PRO A 43 17.88 -3.38 -5.08
N LEU A 44 17.62 -2.87 -3.88
CA LEU A 44 16.93 -1.61 -3.65
C LEU A 44 17.90 -0.63 -2.98
N PRO A 45 17.78 0.69 -3.27
CA PRO A 45 18.52 1.69 -2.52
C PRO A 45 18.20 1.58 -1.02
N VAL A 46 19.23 1.66 -0.19
CA VAL A 46 19.06 1.80 1.25
C VAL A 46 18.70 3.24 1.53
N GLU A 47 17.53 3.46 2.12
CA GLU A 47 17.02 4.79 2.44
C GLU A 47 17.00 5.01 3.96
N PRO A 48 17.37 6.21 4.43
CA PRO A 48 17.21 6.58 5.83
C PRO A 48 15.74 6.49 6.26
N ILE A 49 15.49 6.07 7.49
CA ILE A 49 14.14 6.04 8.05
C ILE A 49 13.57 7.46 8.05
N GLY A 50 12.39 7.63 7.49
CA GLY A 50 11.68 8.90 7.47
C GLY A 50 12.08 9.85 6.33
N VAL A 51 12.97 9.44 5.42
CA VAL A 51 13.33 10.26 4.25
C VAL A 51 12.11 10.59 3.38
N GLU A 52 11.07 9.74 3.41
CA GLU A 52 9.81 9.98 2.73
C GLU A 52 9.10 11.25 3.21
N TYR A 53 9.18 11.58 4.51
CA TYR A 53 8.57 12.78 5.07
C TYR A 53 9.35 14.03 4.67
N THR A 54 10.69 13.95 4.63
CA THR A 54 11.53 15.03 4.11
C THR A 54 11.17 15.35 2.67
N ARG A 55 11.09 14.33 1.80
CA ARG A 55 10.70 14.52 0.38
C ARG A 55 9.31 15.15 0.22
N GLN A 56 8.35 14.77 1.07
CA GLN A 56 7.00 15.35 1.06
C GLN A 56 7.04 16.84 1.42
N LEU A 57 7.82 17.23 2.43
CA LEU A 57 7.96 18.61 2.86
C LEU A 57 8.73 19.46 1.85
N ASP A 58 9.80 18.91 1.28
CA ASP A 58 10.61 19.59 0.25
C ASP A 58 9.78 19.94 -0.99
N GLY A 59 8.83 19.07 -1.36
CA GLY A 59 7.93 19.30 -2.50
C GLY A 59 6.79 20.27 -2.22
N LEU A 60 6.48 20.57 -0.96
CA LEU A 60 5.24 21.26 -0.59
C LEU A 60 5.16 22.68 -1.15
N ALA A 61 6.27 23.43 -1.10
CA ALA A 61 6.30 24.81 -1.59
C ALA A 61 5.97 24.89 -3.09
N ALA A 62 6.55 23.98 -3.89
CA ALA A 62 6.26 23.88 -5.32
C ALA A 62 4.81 23.48 -5.58
N MET A 63 4.27 22.54 -4.80
CA MET A 63 2.87 22.12 -4.93
C MET A 63 1.89 23.25 -4.64
N LEU A 64 2.17 24.10 -3.65
CA LEU A 64 1.33 25.24 -3.27
C LEU A 64 1.40 26.39 -4.29
N ALA A 65 2.56 26.56 -4.94
CA ALA A 65 2.75 27.60 -5.94
C ALA A 65 2.02 27.32 -7.26
N ASP A 66 1.69 26.06 -7.53
CA ASP A 66 0.99 25.61 -8.74
C ASP A 66 -0.53 25.57 -8.51
N PRO A 67 -1.31 26.46 -9.16
CA PRO A 67 -2.76 26.52 -9.01
C PRO A 67 -3.48 25.24 -9.47
N ASP A 68 -2.92 24.50 -10.42
CA ASP A 68 -3.50 23.26 -10.95
C ASP A 68 -3.41 22.11 -9.93
N ASN A 69 -2.60 22.27 -8.87
CA ASN A 69 -2.57 21.31 -7.76
C ASN A 69 -3.75 21.41 -6.80
N ARG A 70 -4.57 22.47 -6.89
CA ARG A 70 -5.69 22.67 -5.98
C ARG A 70 -6.68 21.51 -6.06
N GLY A 71 -6.85 20.81 -4.94
CA GLY A 71 -7.81 19.71 -4.81
C GLY A 71 -7.33 18.34 -5.32
N ARG A 72 -6.13 18.24 -5.93
CA ARG A 72 -5.59 16.96 -6.42
C ARG A 72 -5.47 15.91 -5.33
N ALA A 73 -4.85 16.26 -4.19
CA ALA A 73 -4.70 15.34 -3.07
C ALA A 73 -6.05 14.83 -2.54
N VAL A 74 -7.08 15.69 -2.51
CA VAL A 74 -8.44 15.30 -2.11
C VAL A 74 -9.06 14.36 -3.13
N ALA A 75 -8.88 14.64 -4.43
CA ALA A 75 -9.37 13.80 -5.51
C ALA A 75 -8.72 12.40 -5.48
N GLU A 76 -7.42 12.32 -5.21
CA GLU A 76 -6.66 11.07 -5.07
C GLU A 76 -7.04 10.29 -3.80
N ALA A 77 -7.28 10.97 -2.68
CA ALA A 77 -7.64 10.32 -1.41
C ALA A 77 -9.08 9.78 -1.40
N ARG A 78 -10.01 10.44 -2.08
CA ARG A 78 -11.43 10.07 -2.11
C ARG A 78 -11.70 8.60 -2.50
N PRO A 79 -11.14 8.04 -3.60
CA PRO A 79 -11.35 6.64 -3.94
C PRO A 79 -10.79 5.67 -2.89
N ILE A 80 -9.68 6.02 -2.23
CA ILE A 80 -9.08 5.20 -1.17
C ILE A 80 -10.01 5.12 0.04
N VAL A 81 -10.53 6.26 0.51
CA VAL A 81 -11.50 6.31 1.62
C VAL A 81 -12.74 5.50 1.28
N ARG A 82 -13.29 5.69 0.08
CA ARG A 82 -14.46 4.94 -0.39
C ARG A 82 -14.20 3.42 -0.42
N MET A 83 -13.00 3.00 -0.82
CA MET A 83 -12.62 1.59 -0.84
C MET A 83 -12.58 1.01 0.58
N ILE A 84 -12.01 1.73 1.55
CA ILE A 84 -11.99 1.33 2.96
C ILE A 84 -13.43 1.20 3.51
N GLU A 85 -14.29 2.17 3.23
CA GLU A 85 -15.70 2.13 3.65
C GLU A 85 -16.44 0.94 3.05
N ASN A 86 -16.21 0.64 1.77
CA ASN A 86 -16.78 -0.51 1.08
C ASN A 86 -16.31 -1.84 1.70
N PHE A 87 -15.05 -1.94 2.12
CA PHE A 87 -14.56 -3.12 2.84
C PHE A 87 -15.30 -3.31 4.17
N TYR A 88 -15.44 -2.25 4.97
CA TYR A 88 -16.17 -2.33 6.23
C TYR A 88 -17.64 -2.69 6.03
N ALA A 89 -18.31 -2.10 5.03
CA ALA A 89 -19.68 -2.43 4.68
C ALA A 89 -19.81 -3.92 4.31
N SER A 90 -18.95 -4.41 3.43
CA SER A 90 -18.95 -5.81 2.97
C SER A 90 -18.72 -6.80 4.11
N ALA A 91 -17.76 -6.51 5.00
CA ALA A 91 -17.48 -7.33 6.18
C ALA A 91 -18.70 -7.41 7.13
N ARG A 92 -19.38 -6.28 7.37
CA ARG A 92 -20.61 -6.25 8.19
C ARG A 92 -21.73 -7.07 7.55
N SER A 93 -21.97 -6.93 6.25
CA SER A 93 -23.02 -7.68 5.53
C SER A 93 -22.74 -9.18 5.49
N ALA A 94 -21.47 -9.60 5.36
CA ALA A 94 -21.09 -11.01 5.46
C ALA A 94 -21.35 -11.60 6.86
N ARG A 95 -21.07 -10.83 7.91
CA ARG A 95 -21.36 -11.23 9.31
C ARG A 95 -22.86 -11.39 9.55
N ALA A 96 -23.68 -10.46 9.06
CA ALA A 96 -25.14 -10.53 9.21
C ALA A 96 -25.74 -11.77 8.52
N ARG A 97 -25.27 -12.10 7.31
CA ARG A 97 -25.70 -13.32 6.58
C ARG A 97 -25.34 -14.62 7.31
N ARG A 98 -24.18 -14.69 7.96
CA ARG A 98 -23.79 -15.86 8.77
C ARG A 98 -24.59 -16.01 10.07
N ALA A 99 -25.24 -14.95 10.55
CA ALA A 99 -26.00 -14.96 11.79
C ALA A 99 -27.47 -15.40 11.62
N VAL A 100 -27.95 -15.56 10.37
CA VAL A 100 -29.29 -16.13 10.11
C VAL A 100 -29.19 -17.65 10.28
N PRO A 101 -29.91 -18.27 11.23
CA PRO A 101 -29.84 -19.71 11.43
C PRO A 101 -30.42 -20.44 10.21
N ALA A 102 -29.71 -21.47 9.74
CA ALA A 102 -30.27 -22.43 8.80
C ALA A 102 -31.31 -23.26 9.56
N TYR A 103 -32.58 -22.91 9.42
CA TYR A 103 -33.69 -23.74 9.89
C TYR A 103 -34.49 -24.20 8.67
N GLN A 104 -34.35 -25.49 8.34
CA GLN A 104 -35.39 -26.34 7.76
C GLN A 104 -35.40 -27.65 8.55
#